data_AF-A0A0T5Z316-F1
#
_entry.id   AF-A0A0T5Z316-F1
#
_cell.length_a   1.000
_cell.length_b   1.000
_cell.length_c   1.000
_cell.angle_alpha   90.00
_cell.angle_beta   90.00
_cell.angle_gamma   90.00
#
_symmetry.space_group_name_H-M   'P 1'
#
loop_
_entity.id
_entity.type
_entity.pdbx_description
1 polymer ?
#
loop_
_entity_poly.entity_id
_entity_poly.type
_entity_poly.pdbx_seq_one_letter_code
_entity_poly.pdbx_strand_id
1 'polypeptide(L)'
;MKSFRIPAFWQAVLVIVVAYLVFDSAFPPLLPKTLMIQYMIITIIGVLLYFSFDDARWTEFQAPVLATLRNDNLMVVRWALLIIIPAIIGYTVYGMVKPSNEAPVELRQVHPAPPASVKAYGKSFDLASLENPIREEIIKTLSSDKETGWKKYKEAVSAGRDVYYQNCFYCHGDLLNGQGHYAQGFNPQPINFQDPTIIPQLQESFLFWRITTGGPGLPKEGTPWNSAMPVWHEMLSEEDVWNVITFLFDYNGQVPRIWDPAVSKQVTGMKDQVLAQRKQIQGQELYEFRCQVCHGEQGAGDGIAAEHMYPKPRDFSLALFKYKTSPGTELPRDEDLFNTIKFGLTGTAMPGWGPLMSDEQIRSLIPVIKRFDITSAWPPEEADEDAFDDDGHYTKDDFRKITDVEPLTGQIPYSR
;
A
#
# COMPACT_ATOMS: atom_id res chain seq x y z
N MET A 1 81.05 7.68 16.33
CA MET A 1 79.85 7.48 15.50
C MET A 1 78.64 7.90 16.33
N LYS A 2 77.97 9.02 16.02
CA LYS A 2 76.73 9.43 16.73
C LYS A 2 75.63 8.45 16.34
N SER A 3 75.09 7.69 17.29
CA SER A 3 73.96 6.80 17.05
C SER A 3 72.76 7.62 16.61
N PHE A 4 72.24 7.37 15.40
CA PHE A 4 70.98 7.94 14.93
C PHE A 4 69.86 7.36 15.80
N ARG A 5 69.40 8.10 16.82
CA ARG A 5 68.22 7.74 17.61
C ARG A 5 67.01 8.44 17.02
N ILE A 6 66.00 7.67 16.59
CA ILE A 6 64.71 8.19 16.12
C ILE A 6 63.98 8.77 17.34
N PRO A 7 63.44 10.00 17.29
CA PRO A 7 62.68 10.59 18.40
C PRO A 7 61.44 9.76 18.76
N ALA A 8 61.06 9.76 20.04
CA ALA A 8 59.92 9.01 20.57
C ALA A 8 58.62 9.15 19.75
N PHE A 9 58.29 10.36 19.28
CA PHE A 9 57.13 10.60 18.41
C PHE A 9 57.17 9.80 17.10
N TRP A 10 58.31 9.83 16.40
CA TRP A 10 58.47 9.13 15.13
C TRP A 10 58.57 7.62 15.30
N GLN A 11 59.06 7.15 16.46
CA GLN A 11 58.98 5.73 16.83
C GLN A 11 57.52 5.28 16.97
N ALA A 12 56.68 6.06 17.65
CA ALA A 12 55.25 5.76 17.80
C ALA A 12 54.53 5.69 16.43
N VAL A 13 54.77 6.68 15.56
CA VAL A 13 54.20 6.70 14.21
C VAL A 13 54.67 5.49 13.40
N LEU A 14 55.96 5.15 13.46
CA LEU A 14 56.52 4.00 12.75
C LEU A 14 55.87 2.68 13.21
N VAL A 15 55.69 2.48 14.52
CA VAL A 15 55.03 1.28 15.06
C VAL A 15 53.59 1.17 14.55
N ILE A 16 52.83 2.27 14.54
CA ILE A 16 51.44 2.28 14.06
C ILE A 16 51.38 1.97 12.55
N VAL A 17 52.25 2.57 11.74
CA VAL A 17 52.30 2.33 10.29
C VAL A 17 52.70 0.90 9.98
N VAL A 18 53.72 0.37 10.65
CA VAL A 18 54.15 -1.03 10.46
C VAL A 18 53.05 -1.99 10.90
N ALA A 19 52.38 -1.74 12.03
CA ALA A 19 51.26 -2.56 12.48
C ALA A 19 50.11 -2.57 11.47
N TYR A 20 49.75 -1.42 10.91
CA TYR A 20 48.74 -1.34 9.84
C TYR A 20 49.12 -2.18 8.63
N LEU A 21 50.35 -2.04 8.12
CA LEU A 21 50.82 -2.81 6.97
C LEU A 21 50.85 -4.32 7.25
N VAL A 22 51.22 -4.72 8.46
CA VAL A 22 51.18 -6.12 8.88
C VAL A 22 49.74 -6.64 8.91
N PHE A 23 48.80 -5.92 9.52
CA PHE A 23 47.42 -6.37 9.57
C PHE A 23 46.76 -6.39 8.18
N ASP A 24 47.13 -5.47 7.29
CA ASP A 24 46.60 -5.37 5.93
C ASP A 24 47.17 -6.45 5.00
N SER A 25 48.45 -6.82 5.15
CA SER A 25 49.14 -7.68 4.18
C SER A 25 49.55 -9.07 4.69
N ALA A 26 49.65 -9.29 6.01
CA ALA A 26 50.25 -10.52 6.55
C ALA A 26 49.25 -11.68 6.73
N PHE A 27 47.94 -11.43 6.71
CA PHE A 27 46.92 -12.44 6.99
C PHE A 27 45.91 -12.59 5.83
N PRO A 28 46.05 -13.61 4.96
CA PRO A 28 45.03 -14.01 4.00
C PRO A 28 44.01 -14.98 4.65
N PRO A 29 42.69 -14.82 4.45
CA PRO A 29 42.03 -13.74 3.72
C PRO A 29 42.08 -12.40 4.47
N LEU A 30 42.04 -11.29 3.73
CA LEU A 30 42.12 -9.92 4.27
C LEU A 30 41.15 -9.75 5.45
N LEU A 31 41.65 -9.19 6.56
CA LEU A 31 40.86 -8.96 7.76
C LEU A 31 39.63 -8.08 7.45
N PRO A 32 38.43 -8.45 7.92
CA PRO A 32 37.25 -7.58 7.84
C PRO A 32 37.55 -6.19 8.40
N LYS A 33 37.07 -5.13 7.72
CA LYS A 33 37.36 -3.73 8.09
C LYS A 33 37.05 -3.42 9.57
N THR A 34 36.00 -4.01 10.13
CA THR A 34 35.63 -3.83 11.54
C THR A 34 36.69 -4.38 12.51
N LEU A 35 37.25 -5.55 12.22
CA LEU A 35 38.32 -6.16 13.03
C LEU A 35 39.63 -5.38 12.88
N MET A 36 39.94 -4.92 11.67
CA MET A 36 41.08 -4.03 11.42
C MET A 36 41.01 -2.77 12.29
N ILE A 37 39.86 -2.10 12.33
CA ILE A 37 39.65 -0.90 13.16
C ILE A 37 39.87 -1.22 14.64
N GLN A 38 39.33 -2.34 15.15
CA GLN A 38 39.52 -2.74 16.54
C GLN A 38 40.99 -2.97 16.90
N TYR A 39 41.74 -3.72 16.08
CA TYR A 39 43.16 -3.97 16.33
C TYR A 39 44.02 -2.71 16.23
N MET A 40 43.70 -1.81 15.30
CA MET A 40 44.38 -0.52 15.21
C MET A 40 44.10 0.36 16.44
N ILE A 41 42.87 0.39 16.95
CA ILE A 41 42.54 1.12 18.20
C ILE A 41 43.36 0.56 19.37
N ILE A 42 43.39 -0.76 19.53
CA ILE A 42 44.17 -1.41 20.61
C ILE A 42 45.65 -1.10 20.47
N THR A 43 46.20 -1.15 19.25
CA THR A 43 47.60 -0.84 18.97
C THR A 43 47.93 0.61 19.31
N ILE A 44 47.08 1.56 18.91
CA ILE A 44 47.25 2.99 19.22
C ILE A 44 47.21 3.22 20.74
N ILE A 45 46.24 2.62 21.45
CA ILE A 45 46.16 2.71 22.91
C ILE A 45 47.43 2.12 23.55
N GLY A 46 47.90 0.96 23.11
CA GLY A 46 49.11 0.33 23.63
C GLY A 46 50.36 1.19 23.42
N VAL A 47 50.52 1.80 22.23
CA VAL A 47 51.62 2.73 21.95
C VAL A 47 51.54 3.96 22.85
N LEU A 48 50.36 4.56 23.00
CA LEU A 48 50.17 5.71 23.89
C LEU A 48 50.46 5.37 25.35
N LEU A 49 50.01 4.21 25.84
CA LEU A 49 50.31 3.73 27.19
C LEU A 49 51.82 3.52 27.40
N TYR A 50 52.51 2.94 26.42
CA TYR A 50 53.96 2.72 26.50
C TYR A 50 54.76 4.03 26.63
N PHE A 51 54.42 5.05 25.83
CA PHE A 51 55.10 6.35 25.87
C PHE A 51 54.65 7.25 27.02
N SER A 52 53.43 7.08 27.55
CA SER A 52 52.91 7.84 28.69
C SER A 52 53.31 7.26 30.06
N PHE A 53 53.84 6.03 30.11
CA PHE A 53 54.26 5.39 31.36
C PHE A 53 55.50 6.02 32.01
N ASP A 54 56.30 6.79 31.28
CA ASP A 54 57.53 7.40 31.77
C ASP A 54 57.59 8.88 31.36
N ASP A 55 57.84 9.76 32.33
CA ASP A 55 57.81 11.21 32.14
C ASP A 55 58.84 11.72 31.13
N ALA A 56 60.02 11.09 31.05
CA ALA A 56 61.05 11.48 30.10
C ALA A 56 60.65 11.11 28.67
N ARG A 57 60.12 9.89 28.47
CA ARG A 57 59.60 9.45 27.16
C ARG A 57 58.37 10.25 26.74
N TRP A 58 57.50 10.60 27.67
CA TRP A 58 56.31 11.40 27.39
C TRP A 58 56.67 12.83 26.98
N THR A 59 57.63 13.44 27.67
CA THR A 59 58.14 14.78 27.32
C THR A 59 58.78 14.78 25.93
N GLU A 60 59.57 13.76 25.61
CA GLU A 60 60.16 13.58 24.28
C GLU A 60 59.11 13.33 23.19
N PHE A 61 58.06 12.55 23.49
CA PHE A 61 56.96 12.26 22.58
C PHE A 61 56.15 13.52 22.24
N GLN A 62 55.88 14.40 23.22
CA GLN A 62 55.13 15.64 23.00
C GLN A 62 55.96 16.76 22.36
N ALA A 63 57.29 16.70 22.46
CA ALA A 63 58.18 17.79 22.04
C ALA A 63 57.94 18.28 20.60
N PRO A 64 57.76 17.42 19.57
CA PRO A 64 57.51 17.88 18.20
C PRO A 64 56.14 18.56 18.03
N VAL A 65 55.12 18.07 18.74
CA VAL A 65 53.76 18.63 18.70
C VAL A 65 53.75 20.00 19.36
N LEU A 66 54.31 20.11 20.57
CA LEU A 66 54.41 21.36 21.30
C LEU A 66 55.31 22.37 20.59
N ALA A 67 56.41 21.94 19.96
CA ALA A 67 57.26 22.80 19.15
C ALA A 67 56.48 23.41 17.97
N THR A 68 55.66 22.62 17.29
CA THR A 68 54.84 23.10 16.17
C THR A 68 53.74 24.08 16.63
N LEU A 69 53.18 23.86 17.83
CA LEU A 69 52.14 24.70 18.40
C LEU A 69 52.64 25.97 19.12
N ARG A 70 53.91 26.02 19.56
CA ARG A 70 54.45 27.15 20.34
C ARG A 70 55.52 27.96 19.63
N ASN A 71 56.24 27.39 18.65
CA ASN A 71 57.31 28.10 17.95
C ASN A 71 56.74 29.01 16.86
N ASP A 72 57.01 30.32 16.94
CA ASP A 72 56.53 31.32 15.99
C ASP A 72 57.11 31.13 14.57
N ASN A 73 58.31 30.55 14.47
CA ASN A 73 58.93 30.23 13.17
C ASN A 73 58.21 29.11 12.40
N LEU A 74 57.29 28.38 13.06
CA LEU A 74 56.50 27.29 12.46
C LEU A 74 55.03 27.67 12.25
N MET A 75 54.69 28.97 12.29
CA MET A 75 53.30 29.45 12.17
C MET A 75 52.60 28.94 10.89
N VAL A 76 53.29 28.89 9.75
CA VAL A 76 52.73 28.38 8.49
C VAL A 76 52.40 26.88 8.59
N VAL A 77 53.30 26.09 9.17
CA VAL A 77 53.10 24.64 9.39
C VAL A 77 51.94 24.41 10.36
N ARG A 78 51.83 25.22 11.41
CA ARG A 78 50.73 25.18 12.38
C ARG A 78 49.38 25.42 11.71
N TRP A 79 49.24 26.49 10.93
CA TRP A 79 48.00 26.80 10.22
C TRP A 79 47.67 25.74 9.15
N ALA A 80 48.68 25.23 8.44
CA ALA A 80 48.50 24.14 7.49
C ALA A 80 47.92 22.89 8.18
N LEU A 81 48.48 22.46 9.32
CA LEU A 81 47.96 21.31 10.06
C LEU A 81 46.54 21.56 10.62
N LEU A 82 46.28 22.74 11.17
CA LEU A 82 44.97 23.09 11.74
C LEU A 82 43.84 23.21 10.71
N ILE A 83 44.17 23.42 9.43
CA ILE A 83 43.18 23.47 8.34
C ILE A 83 43.08 22.12 7.64
N ILE A 84 44.21 21.51 7.30
CA ILE A 84 44.26 20.27 6.51
C ILE A 84 43.71 19.09 7.31
N ILE A 85 44.03 18.96 8.60
CA ILE A 85 43.55 17.83 9.41
C ILE A 85 42.01 17.83 9.50
N PRO A 86 41.34 18.93 9.91
CA PRO A 86 39.87 18.97 9.91
C PRO A 86 39.27 18.80 8.51
N ALA A 87 39.88 19.35 7.46
CA ALA A 87 39.40 19.17 6.09
C ALA A 87 39.44 17.71 5.63
N ILE A 88 40.53 16.98 5.93
CA ILE A 88 40.66 15.55 5.62
C ILE A 88 39.63 14.72 6.41
N ILE A 89 39.49 15.00 7.71
CA ILE A 89 38.49 14.34 8.57
C ILE A 89 37.08 14.60 8.00
N GLY A 90 36.77 15.86 7.69
CA GLY A 90 35.49 16.24 7.09
C GLY A 90 35.22 15.54 5.76
N TYR A 91 36.21 15.47 4.87
CA TYR A 91 36.09 14.76 3.59
C TYR A 91 35.84 13.26 3.78
N THR A 92 36.56 12.64 4.72
CA THR A 92 36.43 11.21 5.01
C THR A 92 35.06 10.89 5.63
N VAL A 93 34.62 11.69 6.60
CA VAL A 93 33.28 11.55 7.21
C VAL A 93 32.19 11.79 6.18
N TYR A 94 32.31 12.80 5.32
CA TYR A 94 31.38 13.03 4.22
C TYR A 94 31.33 11.81 3.28
N GLY A 95 32.48 11.23 2.93
CA GLY A 95 32.54 10.01 2.12
C GLY A 95 31.88 8.80 2.77
N MET A 96 31.89 8.70 4.11
CA MET A 96 31.26 7.62 4.87
C MET A 96 29.75 7.81 5.07
N VAL A 97 29.29 9.06 5.20
CA VAL A 97 27.89 9.38 5.58
C VAL A 97 27.05 9.84 4.40
N LYS A 98 27.66 10.20 3.25
CA LYS A 98 26.90 10.62 2.06
C LYS A 98 25.87 9.54 1.68
N PRO A 99 24.60 9.91 1.46
CA PRO A 99 23.58 8.96 1.00
C PRO A 99 23.99 8.33 -0.34
N SER A 100 23.84 7.01 -0.46
CA SER A 100 23.95 6.32 -1.74
C SER A 100 22.57 6.14 -2.35
N ASN A 101 22.45 6.44 -3.64
CA ASN A 101 21.27 6.12 -4.44
C ASN A 101 21.38 4.72 -5.09
N GLU A 102 22.52 4.05 -4.90
CA GLU A 102 22.69 2.67 -5.37
C GLU A 102 21.95 1.73 -4.44
N ALA A 103 21.07 0.94 -5.03
CA ALA A 103 20.27 0.01 -4.26
C ALA A 103 21.19 -1.11 -3.67
N PRO A 104 21.04 -1.47 -2.38
CA PRO A 104 21.96 -2.39 -1.69
C PRO A 104 21.97 -3.78 -2.32
N VAL A 105 23.14 -4.41 -2.40
CA VAL A 105 23.38 -5.72 -3.09
C VAL A 105 22.75 -6.92 -2.37
N GLU A 106 21.98 -6.69 -1.30
CA GLU A 106 21.23 -7.74 -0.62
C GLU A 106 20.19 -8.38 -1.55
N LEU A 107 19.91 -9.66 -1.35
CA LEU A 107 18.93 -10.43 -2.13
C LEU A 107 17.54 -9.92 -1.75
N ARG A 108 17.04 -8.92 -2.49
CA ARG A 108 15.76 -8.27 -2.23
C ARG A 108 14.62 -9.25 -2.49
N GLN A 109 13.79 -9.48 -1.48
CA GLN A 109 12.61 -10.31 -1.64
C GLN A 109 11.39 -9.42 -1.83
N VAL A 110 10.73 -9.55 -2.98
CA VAL A 110 9.48 -8.83 -3.30
C VAL A 110 8.34 -9.27 -2.36
N HIS A 111 8.46 -10.45 -1.76
CA HIS A 111 7.56 -11.00 -0.75
C HIS A 111 8.37 -11.47 0.46
N PRO A 112 8.67 -10.57 1.42
CA PRO A 112 9.34 -11.00 2.64
C PRO A 112 8.45 -11.98 3.41
N ALA A 113 9.06 -12.98 4.02
CA ALA A 113 8.35 -13.90 4.89
C ALA A 113 7.71 -13.13 6.07
N PRO A 114 6.48 -13.49 6.49
CA PRO A 114 5.89 -12.89 7.67
C PRO A 114 6.75 -13.19 8.90
N PRO A 115 6.84 -12.27 9.87
CA PRO A 115 7.47 -12.57 11.15
C PRO A 115 6.71 -13.69 11.88
N ALA A 116 7.35 -14.34 12.86
CA ALA A 116 6.65 -15.35 13.66
C ALA A 116 5.48 -14.76 14.47
N SER A 117 5.62 -13.52 14.94
CA SER A 117 4.57 -12.81 15.68
C SER A 117 4.55 -11.33 15.36
N VAL A 118 3.40 -10.71 15.60
CA VAL A 118 3.19 -9.27 15.45
C VAL A 118 2.53 -8.69 16.70
N LYS A 119 2.96 -7.51 17.12
CA LYS A 119 2.32 -6.76 18.22
C LYS A 119 1.39 -5.71 17.62
N ALA A 120 0.09 -5.83 17.88
CA ALA A 120 -0.92 -4.87 17.48
C ALA A 120 -2.03 -4.84 18.55
N TYR A 121 -2.80 -3.75 18.65
CA TYR A 121 -3.91 -3.63 19.60
C TYR A 121 -3.54 -3.95 21.07
N GLY A 122 -2.30 -3.63 21.47
CA GLY A 122 -1.81 -3.91 22.82
C GLY A 122 -1.51 -5.39 23.12
N LYS A 123 -1.69 -6.31 22.17
CA LYS A 123 -1.45 -7.75 22.32
C LYS A 123 -0.47 -8.29 21.27
N SER A 124 0.05 -9.50 21.52
CA SER A 124 0.93 -10.19 20.59
C SER A 124 0.15 -11.31 19.90
N PHE A 125 0.25 -11.38 18.58
CA PHE A 125 -0.39 -12.39 17.74
C PHE A 125 0.67 -13.32 17.16
N ASP A 126 0.45 -14.62 17.23
CA ASP A 126 1.26 -15.63 16.54
C ASP A 126 0.70 -15.86 15.14
N LEU A 127 1.43 -15.46 14.09
CA LEU A 127 0.93 -15.51 12.72
C LEU A 127 0.83 -16.93 12.16
N ALA A 128 1.48 -17.91 12.78
CA ALA A 128 1.39 -19.30 12.37
C ALA A 128 0.07 -19.97 12.77
N SER A 129 -0.55 -19.51 13.86
CA SER A 129 -1.79 -20.07 14.43
C SER A 129 -2.97 -19.11 14.37
N LEU A 130 -2.77 -17.87 13.93
CA LEU A 130 -3.82 -16.87 13.82
C LEU A 130 -4.81 -17.22 12.72
N GLU A 131 -6.07 -17.43 13.09
CA GLU A 131 -7.20 -17.58 12.18
C GLU A 131 -8.14 -16.37 12.28
N ASN A 132 -9.00 -16.21 11.26
CA ASN A 132 -9.98 -15.12 11.24
C ASN A 132 -11.18 -15.48 12.16
N PRO A 133 -11.35 -14.79 13.31
CA PRO A 133 -12.39 -15.13 14.28
C PRO A 133 -13.80 -14.95 13.71
N ILE A 134 -13.99 -13.99 12.80
CA ILE A 134 -15.28 -13.73 12.15
C ILE A 134 -15.66 -14.91 11.26
N ARG A 135 -14.68 -15.44 10.51
CA ARG A 135 -14.89 -16.62 9.66
C ARG A 135 -15.21 -17.86 10.49
N GLU A 136 -14.49 -18.10 11.58
CA GLU A 136 -14.77 -19.22 12.49
C GLU A 136 -16.20 -19.16 13.04
N GLU A 137 -16.65 -17.98 13.47
CA GLU A 137 -18.01 -17.78 13.99
C GLU A 137 -19.07 -18.03 12.91
N ILE A 138 -18.85 -17.54 11.69
CA ILE A 138 -19.74 -17.76 10.55
C ILE A 138 -19.84 -19.26 10.23
N ILE A 139 -18.70 -19.95 10.14
CA ILE A 139 -18.65 -21.40 9.85
C ILE A 139 -19.42 -22.19 10.90
N LYS A 140 -19.16 -21.89 12.18
CA LYS A 140 -19.83 -22.53 13.31
C LYS A 140 -21.34 -22.30 13.27
N THR A 141 -21.75 -21.06 13.01
CA THR A 141 -23.17 -20.68 12.95
C THR A 141 -23.85 -21.35 11.76
N LEU A 142 -23.22 -21.41 10.59
CA LEU A 142 -23.75 -22.08 9.40
C LEU A 142 -24.03 -23.57 9.62
N SER A 143 -23.25 -24.23 10.48
CA SER A 143 -23.48 -25.63 10.84
C SER A 143 -24.74 -25.83 11.69
N SER A 144 -25.12 -24.86 12.52
CA SER A 144 -26.33 -24.92 13.36
C SER A 144 -27.56 -24.27 12.73
N ASP A 145 -27.38 -23.12 12.09
CA ASP A 145 -28.41 -22.30 11.48
C ASP A 145 -27.85 -21.58 10.23
N LYS A 146 -28.31 -22.04 9.07
CA LYS A 146 -27.87 -21.51 7.78
C LYS A 146 -28.29 -20.07 7.57
N GLU A 147 -29.48 -19.67 8.01
CA GLU A 147 -30.01 -18.34 7.75
C GLU A 147 -29.21 -17.29 8.52
N THR A 148 -29.04 -17.52 9.83
CA THR A 148 -28.24 -16.64 10.69
C THR A 148 -26.77 -16.63 10.26
N GLY A 149 -26.21 -17.77 9.84
CA GLY A 149 -24.84 -17.84 9.35
C GLY A 149 -24.61 -17.00 8.08
N TRP A 150 -25.54 -17.08 7.11
CA TRP A 150 -25.48 -16.24 5.90
C TRP A 150 -25.71 -14.77 6.18
N LYS A 151 -26.58 -14.43 7.14
CA LYS A 151 -26.77 -13.05 7.59
C LYS A 151 -25.47 -12.47 8.15
N LYS A 152 -24.81 -13.17 9.08
CA LYS A 152 -23.50 -12.77 9.63
C LYS A 152 -22.43 -12.61 8.55
N TYR A 153 -22.40 -13.52 7.57
CA TYR A 153 -21.47 -13.39 6.45
C TYR A 153 -21.69 -12.11 5.65
N LYS A 154 -22.95 -11.80 5.30
CA LYS A 154 -23.28 -10.57 4.56
C LYS A 154 -22.97 -9.32 5.37
N GLU A 155 -23.25 -9.32 6.68
CA GLU A 155 -22.92 -8.22 7.57
C GLU A 155 -21.40 -7.98 7.63
N ALA A 156 -20.59 -9.03 7.80
CA ALA A 156 -19.12 -8.94 7.82
C ALA A 156 -18.55 -8.42 6.49
N VAL A 157 -19.08 -8.91 5.36
CA VAL A 157 -18.70 -8.44 4.02
C VAL A 157 -19.08 -6.98 3.82
N SER A 158 -20.28 -6.56 4.24
CA SER A 158 -20.74 -5.17 4.12
C SER A 158 -19.91 -4.23 4.99
N ALA A 159 -19.63 -4.60 6.24
CA ALA A 159 -18.76 -3.84 7.12
C ALA A 159 -17.35 -3.71 6.53
N GLY A 160 -16.82 -4.81 5.98
CA GLY A 160 -15.51 -4.83 5.33
C GLY A 160 -15.45 -3.98 4.07
N ARG A 161 -16.53 -3.98 3.27
CA ARG A 161 -16.70 -3.11 2.11
C ARG A 161 -16.62 -1.65 2.56
N ASP A 162 -17.41 -1.26 3.54
CA ASP A 162 -17.50 0.14 3.98
C ASP A 162 -16.13 0.65 4.47
N VAL A 163 -15.42 -0.15 5.27
CA VAL A 163 -14.04 0.16 5.69
C VAL A 163 -13.10 0.25 4.48
N TYR A 164 -13.19 -0.66 3.51
CA TYR A 164 -12.36 -0.63 2.30
C TYR A 164 -12.58 0.64 1.48
N TYR A 165 -13.83 1.06 1.26
CA TYR A 165 -14.15 2.25 0.48
C TYR A 165 -13.96 3.56 1.26
N GLN A 166 -13.81 3.53 2.57
CA GLN A 166 -13.40 4.70 3.34
C GLN A 166 -11.88 4.88 3.39
N ASN A 167 -11.10 3.81 3.18
CA ASN A 167 -9.69 3.81 3.58
C ASN A 167 -8.73 3.27 2.50
N CYS A 168 -9.11 2.22 1.78
CA CYS A 168 -8.20 1.40 0.97
C CYS A 168 -8.35 1.63 -0.54
N PHE A 169 -9.56 1.91 -1.03
CA PHE A 169 -9.86 1.94 -2.47
C PHE A 169 -9.06 2.99 -3.24
N TYR A 170 -8.62 4.07 -2.60
CA TYR A 170 -7.84 5.13 -3.26
C TYR A 170 -6.50 4.65 -3.83
N CYS A 171 -5.93 3.62 -3.20
CA CYS A 171 -4.70 2.98 -3.66
C CYS A 171 -5.00 1.67 -4.40
N HIS A 172 -5.88 0.85 -3.83
CA HIS A 172 -6.13 -0.50 -4.33
C HIS A 172 -7.18 -0.59 -5.45
N GLY A 173 -7.91 0.49 -5.72
CA GLY A 173 -8.92 0.60 -6.77
C GLY A 173 -10.27 0.01 -6.38
N ASP A 174 -11.33 0.48 -7.04
CA ASP A 174 -12.71 -0.05 -6.87
C ASP A 174 -12.79 -1.53 -7.29
N LEU A 175 -12.08 -1.90 -8.36
CA LEU A 175 -11.98 -3.28 -8.85
C LEU A 175 -10.97 -4.13 -8.08
N LEU A 176 -10.37 -3.62 -6.99
CA LEU A 176 -9.29 -4.29 -6.23
C LEU A 176 -8.06 -4.65 -7.10
N ASN A 177 -7.86 -3.94 -8.21
CA ASN A 177 -6.84 -4.25 -9.21
C ASN A 177 -5.49 -3.53 -8.99
N GLY A 178 -5.33 -2.82 -7.88
CA GLY A 178 -4.14 -2.01 -7.59
C GLY A 178 -4.04 -0.72 -8.40
N GLN A 179 -5.11 -0.32 -9.09
CA GLN A 179 -5.16 0.88 -9.94
C GLN A 179 -6.07 1.97 -9.35
N GLY A 180 -6.00 2.19 -8.03
CA GLY A 180 -6.69 3.31 -7.41
C GLY A 180 -6.14 4.67 -7.88
N HIS A 181 -6.85 5.76 -7.59
CA HIS A 181 -6.51 7.13 -7.97
C HIS A 181 -5.06 7.52 -7.67
N TYR A 182 -4.53 7.05 -6.55
CA TYR A 182 -3.16 7.36 -6.12
C TYR A 182 -2.14 6.28 -6.46
N ALA A 183 -2.56 5.16 -7.06
CA ALA A 183 -1.68 4.03 -7.34
C ALA A 183 -0.41 4.43 -8.09
N GLN A 184 -0.56 5.22 -9.16
CA GLN A 184 0.56 5.67 -10.01
C GLN A 184 1.60 6.52 -9.26
N GLY A 185 1.25 7.09 -8.11
CA GLY A 185 2.15 7.88 -7.27
C GLY A 185 3.09 7.04 -6.38
N PHE A 186 2.86 5.72 -6.28
CA PHE A 186 3.62 4.85 -5.37
C PHE A 186 4.57 3.91 -6.10
N ASN A 187 5.71 3.63 -5.47
CA ASN A 187 6.65 2.61 -5.91
C ASN A 187 7.18 1.83 -4.68
N PRO A 188 6.82 0.55 -4.48
CA PRO A 188 6.05 -0.30 -5.41
C PRO A 188 4.58 0.13 -5.55
N GLN A 189 3.97 -0.23 -6.67
CA GLN A 189 2.53 -0.04 -6.90
C GLN A 189 1.71 -0.85 -5.89
N PRO A 190 0.50 -0.38 -5.51
CA PRO A 190 -0.44 -1.17 -4.73
C PRO A 190 -0.69 -2.53 -5.37
N ILE A 191 -0.87 -3.55 -4.55
CA ILE A 191 -1.02 -4.93 -5.02
C ILE A 191 -2.34 -5.09 -5.79
N ASN A 192 -2.29 -5.85 -6.89
CA ASN A 192 -3.45 -6.28 -7.64
C ASN A 192 -4.02 -7.55 -7.00
N PHE A 193 -5.16 -7.42 -6.34
CA PHE A 193 -5.82 -8.56 -5.68
C PHE A 193 -6.64 -9.43 -6.65
N GLN A 194 -6.91 -8.95 -7.86
CA GLN A 194 -7.54 -9.73 -8.94
C GLN A 194 -6.58 -10.76 -9.56
N ASP A 195 -5.29 -10.72 -9.21
CA ASP A 195 -4.33 -11.72 -9.66
C ASP A 195 -4.64 -13.08 -8.98
N PRO A 196 -5.04 -14.12 -9.76
CA PRO A 196 -5.41 -15.41 -9.21
C PRO A 196 -4.23 -16.17 -8.58
N THR A 197 -3.00 -15.70 -8.76
CA THR A 197 -1.79 -16.30 -8.18
C THR A 197 -1.43 -15.73 -6.82
N ILE A 198 -2.07 -14.62 -6.39
CA ILE A 198 -1.70 -13.90 -5.18
C ILE A 198 -2.66 -14.22 -4.04
N ILE A 199 -3.88 -13.66 -4.06
CA ILE A 199 -4.85 -13.74 -2.95
C ILE A 199 -5.11 -15.18 -2.45
N PRO A 200 -5.40 -16.18 -3.31
CA PRO A 200 -5.71 -17.53 -2.83
C PRO A 200 -4.49 -18.28 -2.26
N GLN A 201 -3.27 -17.80 -2.48
CA GLN A 201 -2.06 -18.39 -1.90
C GLN A 201 -1.78 -17.88 -0.48
N LEU A 202 -2.42 -16.79 -0.08
CA LEU A 202 -2.20 -16.14 1.21
C LEU A 202 -3.16 -16.69 2.28
N GLN A 203 -2.64 -16.81 3.50
CA GLN A 203 -3.45 -17.02 4.69
C GLN A 203 -4.04 -15.69 5.17
N GLU A 204 -5.16 -15.73 5.88
CA GLU A 204 -5.77 -14.52 6.46
C GLU A 204 -4.84 -13.85 7.48
N SER A 205 -4.03 -14.62 8.21
CA SER A 205 -3.00 -14.10 9.12
C SER A 205 -1.97 -13.21 8.42
N PHE A 206 -1.59 -13.56 7.18
CA PHE A 206 -0.67 -12.76 6.39
C PHE A 206 -1.29 -11.41 6.03
N LEU A 207 -2.55 -11.40 5.57
CA LEU A 207 -3.26 -10.15 5.26
C LEU A 207 -3.47 -9.32 6.54
N PHE A 208 -3.80 -9.96 7.66
CA PHE A 208 -3.90 -9.31 8.97
C PHE A 208 -2.60 -8.58 9.32
N TRP A 209 -1.45 -9.24 9.21
CA TRP A 209 -0.15 -8.60 9.44
C TRP A 209 0.11 -7.43 8.49
N ARG A 210 -0.14 -7.61 7.18
CA ARG A 210 0.10 -6.56 6.18
C ARG A 210 -0.79 -5.34 6.41
N ILE A 211 -2.07 -5.55 6.72
CA ILE A 211 -3.02 -4.46 6.98
C ILE A 211 -2.69 -3.78 8.30
N THR A 212 -2.52 -4.54 9.39
CA THR A 212 -2.26 -3.94 10.70
C THR A 212 -0.99 -3.10 10.71
N THR A 213 0.11 -3.62 10.18
CA THR A 213 1.45 -3.00 10.32
C THR A 213 1.92 -2.16 9.13
N GLY A 214 1.24 -2.27 7.99
CA GLY A 214 1.55 -1.49 6.80
C GLY A 214 2.97 -1.68 6.26
N GLY A 215 3.49 -0.62 5.65
CA GLY A 215 4.87 -0.50 5.18
C GLY A 215 5.92 -0.52 6.29
N PRO A 216 5.76 0.29 7.36
CA PRO A 216 6.73 0.35 8.46
C PRO A 216 6.96 -0.99 9.18
N GLY A 217 5.98 -1.90 9.15
CA GLY A 217 6.09 -3.25 9.70
C GLY A 217 6.82 -4.28 8.83
N LEU A 218 7.35 -3.88 7.67
CA LEU A 218 8.13 -4.78 6.81
C LEU A 218 9.52 -5.07 7.41
N PRO A 219 10.01 -6.32 7.29
CA PRO A 219 11.35 -6.64 7.74
C PRO A 219 12.39 -6.06 6.76
N LYS A 220 13.67 -6.01 7.17
CA LYS A 220 14.73 -5.30 6.42
C LYS A 220 14.91 -5.84 4.98
N GLU A 221 14.61 -7.11 4.77
CA GLU A 221 14.66 -7.81 3.48
C GLU A 221 13.66 -7.24 2.44
N GLY A 222 12.63 -6.52 2.90
CA GLY A 222 11.68 -5.81 2.04
C GLY A 222 12.19 -4.46 1.53
N THR A 223 13.32 -3.96 2.04
CA THR A 223 13.91 -2.69 1.58
C THR A 223 14.55 -2.84 0.18
N PRO A 224 14.51 -1.81 -0.69
CA PRO A 224 13.93 -0.48 -0.51
C PRO A 224 12.44 -0.40 -0.91
N TRP A 225 11.79 -1.52 -1.23
CA TRP A 225 10.38 -1.59 -1.65
C TRP A 225 9.41 -1.45 -0.46
N ASN A 226 9.71 -0.52 0.44
CA ASN A 226 8.85 -0.23 1.58
C ASN A 226 7.52 0.26 1.04
N SER A 227 6.46 -0.50 1.32
CA SER A 227 5.11 -0.13 0.93
C SER A 227 4.72 1.22 1.52
N ALA A 228 3.96 2.02 0.77
CA ALA A 228 3.35 3.25 1.31
C ALA A 228 2.10 2.96 2.16
N MET A 229 1.75 1.68 2.36
CA MET A 229 0.58 1.27 3.13
C MET A 229 0.69 1.79 4.58
N PRO A 230 -0.33 2.53 5.09
CA PRO A 230 -0.37 3.01 6.46
C PRO A 230 -0.40 1.89 7.50
N VAL A 231 -0.09 2.24 8.75
CA VAL A 231 -0.24 1.35 9.91
C VAL A 231 -1.70 1.40 10.37
N TRP A 232 -2.53 0.49 9.87
CA TRP A 232 -3.98 0.59 10.08
C TRP A 232 -4.44 0.26 11.49
N HIS A 233 -3.66 -0.49 12.29
CA HIS A 233 -4.07 -0.82 13.67
C HIS A 233 -4.16 0.40 14.61
N GLU A 234 -3.72 1.57 14.18
CA GLU A 234 -3.86 2.84 14.92
C GLU A 234 -5.15 3.60 14.59
N MET A 235 -5.80 3.24 13.47
CA MET A 235 -6.97 3.95 12.93
C MET A 235 -8.21 3.05 12.80
N LEU A 236 -8.01 1.74 12.64
CA LEU A 236 -9.06 0.74 12.50
C LEU A 236 -9.09 -0.17 13.72
N SER A 237 -10.27 -0.71 14.04
CA SER A 237 -10.38 -1.76 15.06
C SER A 237 -9.87 -3.11 14.52
N GLU A 238 -9.61 -4.05 15.42
CA GLU A 238 -9.27 -5.43 15.03
C GLU A 238 -10.39 -6.08 14.21
N GLU A 239 -11.64 -5.84 14.58
CA GLU A 239 -12.82 -6.35 13.88
C GLU A 239 -12.90 -5.77 12.45
N ASP A 240 -12.64 -4.47 12.28
CA ASP A 240 -12.61 -3.83 10.95
C ASP A 240 -11.59 -4.48 10.02
N VAL A 241 -10.39 -4.79 10.54
CA VAL A 241 -9.36 -5.46 9.75
C VAL A 241 -9.82 -6.85 9.31
N TRP A 242 -10.47 -7.62 10.20
CA TRP A 242 -11.00 -8.95 9.84
C TRP A 242 -12.17 -8.86 8.86
N ASN A 243 -13.04 -7.86 9.01
CA ASN A 243 -14.12 -7.59 8.07
C ASN A 243 -13.58 -7.25 6.68
N VAL A 244 -12.57 -6.37 6.58
CA VAL A 244 -11.90 -6.04 5.31
C VAL A 244 -11.30 -7.29 4.68
N ILE A 245 -10.60 -8.14 5.45
CA ILE A 245 -10.04 -9.40 4.91
C ILE A 245 -11.14 -10.30 4.35
N THR A 246 -12.26 -10.41 5.07
CA THR A 246 -13.43 -11.18 4.64
C THR A 246 -13.98 -10.63 3.32
N PHE A 247 -14.13 -9.31 3.22
CA PHE A 247 -14.53 -8.61 2.02
C PHE A 247 -13.55 -8.81 0.85
N LEU A 248 -12.24 -8.76 1.07
CA LEU A 248 -11.24 -8.95 0.01
C LEU A 248 -11.35 -10.34 -0.64
N PHE A 249 -11.52 -11.40 0.16
CA PHE A 249 -11.74 -12.74 -0.38
C PHE A 249 -13.09 -12.86 -1.08
N ASP A 250 -14.14 -12.33 -0.46
CA ASP A 250 -15.49 -12.32 -1.00
C ASP A 250 -15.53 -11.61 -2.36
N TYR A 251 -15.03 -10.37 -2.47
CA TYR A 251 -15.08 -9.57 -3.69
C TYR A 251 -14.34 -10.23 -4.85
N ASN A 252 -13.16 -10.80 -4.60
CA ASN A 252 -12.36 -11.50 -5.62
C ASN A 252 -12.90 -12.90 -5.97
N GLY A 253 -13.92 -13.39 -5.25
CA GLY A 253 -14.45 -14.73 -5.46
C GLY A 253 -13.44 -15.83 -5.14
N GLN A 254 -12.55 -15.58 -4.18
CA GLN A 254 -11.50 -16.49 -3.76
C GLN A 254 -11.71 -16.92 -2.31
N VAL A 255 -10.99 -17.95 -1.87
CA VAL A 255 -10.94 -18.37 -0.47
C VAL A 255 -9.51 -18.31 0.03
N PRO A 256 -9.28 -18.04 1.32
CA PRO A 256 -7.95 -18.07 1.89
C PRO A 256 -7.36 -19.48 1.83
N ARG A 257 -6.04 -19.55 1.94
CA ARG A 257 -5.35 -20.82 2.16
C ARG A 257 -5.67 -21.33 3.56
N ILE A 258 -6.42 -22.44 3.63
CA ILE A 258 -6.82 -23.10 4.88
C ILE A 258 -6.20 -24.50 4.94
N TRP A 259 -5.60 -24.85 6.08
CA TRP A 259 -4.93 -26.15 6.28
C TRP A 259 -5.87 -27.27 6.70
N ASP A 260 -6.91 -26.96 7.48
CA ASP A 260 -7.94 -27.92 7.85
C ASP A 260 -8.78 -28.30 6.61
N PRO A 261 -8.77 -29.58 6.16
CA PRO A 261 -9.50 -30.00 4.98
C PRO A 261 -11.03 -29.87 5.11
N ALA A 262 -11.58 -30.06 6.31
CA ALA A 262 -13.03 -29.96 6.55
C ALA A 262 -13.49 -28.51 6.44
N VAL A 263 -12.74 -27.59 7.07
CA VAL A 263 -13.00 -26.15 6.98
C VAL A 263 -12.83 -25.66 5.54
N SER A 264 -11.73 -26.05 4.88
CA SER A 264 -11.44 -25.69 3.49
C SER A 264 -12.58 -26.11 2.55
N LYS A 265 -13.11 -27.33 2.71
CA LYS A 265 -14.26 -27.82 1.93
C LYS A 265 -15.52 -26.98 2.16
N GLN A 266 -15.83 -26.64 3.41
CA GLN A 266 -17.01 -25.83 3.73
C GLN A 266 -16.90 -24.42 3.15
N VAL A 267 -15.76 -23.75 3.34
CA VAL A 267 -15.53 -22.39 2.84
C VAL A 267 -15.53 -22.35 1.31
N THR A 268 -14.98 -23.38 0.66
CA THR A 268 -15.05 -23.51 -0.82
C THR A 268 -16.50 -23.65 -1.29
N GLY A 269 -17.32 -24.46 -0.60
CA GLY A 269 -18.73 -24.60 -0.92
C GLY A 269 -19.52 -23.30 -0.73
N MET A 270 -19.19 -22.49 0.28
CA MET A 270 -19.77 -21.15 0.46
C MET A 270 -19.42 -20.24 -0.72
N LYS A 271 -18.14 -20.19 -1.11
CA LYS A 271 -17.67 -19.40 -2.27
C LYS A 271 -18.45 -19.79 -3.54
N ASP A 272 -18.63 -21.08 -3.80
CA ASP A 272 -19.38 -21.55 -4.97
C ASP A 272 -20.84 -21.09 -4.95
N GLN A 273 -21.50 -21.07 -3.78
CA GLN A 273 -22.86 -20.54 -3.63
C GLN A 273 -22.93 -19.03 -3.86
N VAL A 274 -21.99 -18.27 -3.30
CA VAL A 274 -21.90 -16.82 -3.51
C VAL A 274 -21.69 -16.48 -4.99
N LEU A 275 -20.77 -17.19 -5.67
CA LEU A 275 -20.51 -16.98 -7.09
C LEU A 275 -21.72 -17.34 -7.97
N ALA A 276 -22.44 -18.40 -7.62
CA ALA A 276 -23.67 -18.77 -8.31
C ALA A 276 -24.75 -17.70 -8.18
N GLN A 277 -24.93 -17.13 -6.98
CA GLN A 277 -25.85 -16.02 -6.73
C GLN A 277 -25.45 -14.78 -7.54
N ARG A 278 -24.19 -14.36 -7.47
CA ARG A 278 -23.65 -13.19 -8.20
C ARG A 278 -23.73 -13.28 -9.71
N LYS A 279 -23.78 -14.48 -10.28
CA LYS A 279 -23.99 -14.64 -11.72
C LYS A 279 -25.42 -14.26 -12.13
N GLN A 280 -26.37 -14.35 -11.21
CA GLN A 280 -27.79 -14.10 -11.44
C GLN A 280 -28.26 -12.73 -10.94
N ILE A 281 -27.45 -12.00 -10.15
CA ILE A 281 -27.83 -10.67 -9.68
C ILE A 281 -28.02 -9.72 -10.87
N GLN A 282 -29.11 -8.96 -10.84
CA GLN A 282 -29.50 -8.00 -11.86
C GLN A 282 -30.27 -6.85 -11.19
N GLY A 283 -30.42 -5.73 -11.91
CA GLY A 283 -31.26 -4.62 -11.48
C GLY A 283 -30.84 -4.04 -10.13
N GLN A 284 -31.82 -3.85 -9.25
CA GLN A 284 -31.65 -3.18 -7.96
C GLN A 284 -30.60 -3.89 -7.06
N GLU A 285 -30.65 -5.22 -6.97
CA GLU A 285 -29.69 -5.98 -6.15
C GLU A 285 -28.24 -5.78 -6.63
N LEU A 286 -28.05 -5.71 -7.95
CA LEU A 286 -26.74 -5.44 -8.54
C LEU A 286 -26.28 -3.99 -8.29
N TYR A 287 -27.20 -3.04 -8.31
CA TYR A 287 -26.93 -1.64 -7.95
C TYR A 287 -26.48 -1.52 -6.48
N GLU A 288 -27.19 -2.15 -5.56
CA GLU A 288 -26.85 -2.17 -4.13
C GLU A 288 -25.48 -2.83 -3.89
N PHE A 289 -25.19 -3.88 -4.66
CA PHE A 289 -23.94 -4.62 -4.53
C PHE A 289 -22.71 -3.86 -5.05
N ARG A 290 -22.83 -3.08 -6.14
CA ARG A 290 -21.68 -2.45 -6.81
C ARG A 290 -21.69 -0.92 -6.81
N CYS A 291 -22.85 -0.31 -6.97
CA CYS A 291 -22.98 1.10 -7.31
C CYS A 291 -23.32 1.99 -6.10
N GLN A 292 -24.15 1.48 -5.18
CA GLN A 292 -24.66 2.21 -4.01
C GLN A 292 -23.54 2.78 -3.12
N VAL A 293 -22.41 2.07 -3.00
CA VAL A 293 -21.27 2.52 -2.18
C VAL A 293 -20.74 3.90 -2.58
N CYS A 294 -20.88 4.25 -3.86
CA CYS A 294 -20.51 5.55 -4.41
C CYS A 294 -21.75 6.43 -4.67
N HIS A 295 -22.80 5.87 -5.27
CA HIS A 295 -23.95 6.66 -5.73
C HIS A 295 -25.05 6.86 -4.68
N GLY A 296 -24.97 6.20 -3.53
CA GLY A 296 -25.98 6.27 -2.48
C GLY A 296 -27.17 5.36 -2.74
N GLU A 297 -28.05 5.20 -1.74
CA GLU A 297 -29.25 4.36 -1.85
C GLU A 297 -30.27 4.94 -2.83
N GLN A 298 -30.36 6.27 -2.89
CA GLN A 298 -31.27 7.01 -3.76
C GLN A 298 -30.61 7.52 -5.05
N GLY A 299 -29.39 7.08 -5.37
CA GLY A 299 -28.68 7.56 -6.55
C GLY A 299 -28.26 9.03 -6.53
N ALA A 300 -28.26 9.68 -5.36
CA ALA A 300 -27.96 11.11 -5.19
C ALA A 300 -26.46 11.45 -5.21
N GLY A 301 -25.58 10.45 -5.37
CA GLY A 301 -24.13 10.66 -5.38
C GLY A 301 -23.54 10.94 -3.99
N ASP A 302 -24.19 10.40 -2.96
CA ASP A 302 -23.91 10.61 -1.54
C ASP A 302 -23.57 9.30 -0.80
N GLY A 303 -23.13 8.27 -1.54
CA GLY A 303 -22.65 7.03 -0.95
C GLY A 303 -21.44 7.25 -0.04
N ILE A 304 -21.12 6.25 0.80
CA ILE A 304 -20.04 6.35 1.80
C ILE A 304 -18.68 6.71 1.19
N ALA A 305 -18.44 6.33 -0.06
CA ALA A 305 -17.20 6.64 -0.78
C ALA A 305 -17.21 8.06 -1.41
N ALA A 306 -18.39 8.67 -1.58
CA ALA A 306 -18.59 9.90 -2.36
C ALA A 306 -17.94 11.15 -1.74
N GLU A 307 -17.91 11.25 -0.41
CA GLU A 307 -17.38 12.43 0.29
C GLU A 307 -15.91 12.71 -0.06
N HIS A 308 -15.16 11.67 -0.42
CA HIS A 308 -13.74 11.74 -0.68
C HIS A 308 -13.39 11.64 -2.16
N MET A 309 -14.38 11.79 -3.06
CA MET A 309 -14.17 11.75 -4.51
C MET A 309 -14.26 13.15 -5.12
N TYR A 310 -13.33 13.45 -6.03
CA TYR A 310 -13.40 14.63 -6.88
C TYR A 310 -13.14 14.25 -8.35
N PRO A 311 -14.11 14.47 -9.26
CA PRO A 311 -15.47 14.97 -9.00
C PRO A 311 -16.31 13.96 -8.18
N LYS A 312 -17.32 14.45 -7.45
CA LYS A 312 -18.30 13.59 -6.78
C LYS A 312 -19.06 12.71 -7.80
N PRO A 313 -19.54 11.53 -7.38
CA PRO A 313 -20.45 10.74 -8.19
C PRO A 313 -21.66 11.57 -8.65
N ARG A 314 -22.16 11.25 -9.85
CA ARG A 314 -23.30 11.97 -10.43
C ARG A 314 -24.56 11.67 -9.61
N ASP A 315 -25.31 12.74 -9.32
CA ASP A 315 -26.68 12.69 -8.83
C ASP A 315 -27.64 12.36 -9.98
N PHE A 316 -28.29 11.20 -9.90
CA PHE A 316 -29.24 10.68 -10.88
C PHE A 316 -30.65 11.23 -10.71
N SER A 317 -30.99 11.83 -9.56
CA SER A 317 -32.34 12.29 -9.24
C SER A 317 -32.86 13.38 -10.17
N LEU A 318 -31.94 14.13 -10.78
CA LEU A 318 -32.25 15.24 -11.68
C LEU A 318 -32.29 14.86 -13.16
N ALA A 319 -32.00 13.59 -13.51
CA ALA A 319 -31.86 13.12 -14.89
C ALA A 319 -30.89 13.92 -15.80
N LEU A 320 -30.00 14.73 -15.22
CA LEU A 320 -29.03 15.54 -15.97
C LEU A 320 -27.71 14.77 -16.14
N PHE A 321 -27.41 14.35 -17.36
CA PHE A 321 -26.17 13.60 -17.65
C PHE A 321 -25.20 14.42 -18.49
N LYS A 322 -23.93 14.42 -18.08
CA LYS A 322 -22.85 15.13 -18.75
C LYS A 322 -22.26 14.35 -19.93
N TYR A 323 -22.07 13.04 -19.74
CA TYR A 323 -21.46 12.16 -20.73
C TYR A 323 -22.56 11.45 -21.50
N LYS A 324 -22.95 12.04 -22.62
CA LYS A 324 -24.01 11.52 -23.48
C LYS A 324 -23.75 11.89 -24.93
N THR A 325 -24.35 11.13 -25.82
CA THR A 325 -24.31 11.40 -27.26
C THR A 325 -25.64 11.92 -27.77
N SER A 326 -26.66 12.08 -26.92
CA SER A 326 -27.90 12.75 -27.29
C SER A 326 -27.74 14.28 -27.33
N PRO A 327 -28.38 14.99 -28.27
CA PRO A 327 -28.19 16.43 -28.46
C PRO A 327 -28.64 17.31 -27.29
N GLY A 328 -27.88 18.37 -26.98
CA GLY A 328 -28.36 19.50 -26.17
C GLY A 328 -28.90 19.08 -24.80
N THR A 329 -30.15 19.44 -24.49
CA THR A 329 -30.83 19.12 -23.22
C THR A 329 -31.57 17.79 -23.22
N GLU A 330 -31.49 17.00 -24.30
CA GLU A 330 -32.11 15.66 -24.35
C GLU A 330 -31.49 14.73 -23.31
N LEU A 331 -32.28 13.76 -22.84
CA LEU A 331 -31.81 12.72 -21.94
C LEU A 331 -30.78 11.80 -22.61
N PRO A 332 -29.84 11.16 -21.87
CA PRO A 332 -28.89 10.23 -22.49
C PRO A 332 -29.59 9.06 -23.18
N ARG A 333 -28.92 8.46 -24.15
CA ARG A 333 -29.39 7.19 -24.71
C ARG A 333 -29.12 6.06 -23.73
N ASP A 334 -29.88 4.97 -23.81
CA ASP A 334 -29.60 3.74 -23.06
C ASP A 334 -28.16 3.26 -23.31
N GLU A 335 -27.69 3.43 -24.55
CA GLU A 335 -26.34 3.08 -24.97
C GLU A 335 -25.27 4.01 -24.34
N ASP A 336 -25.60 5.26 -24.00
CA ASP A 336 -24.67 6.15 -23.28
C ASP A 336 -24.48 5.69 -21.83
N LEU A 337 -25.59 5.34 -21.16
CA LEU A 337 -25.55 4.79 -19.80
C LEU A 337 -24.82 3.45 -19.78
N PHE A 338 -25.13 2.56 -20.72
CA PHE A 338 -24.45 1.27 -20.90
C PHE A 338 -22.93 1.45 -21.06
N ASN A 339 -22.50 2.31 -21.98
CA ASN A 339 -21.07 2.52 -22.24
C ASN A 339 -20.35 3.21 -21.08
N THR A 340 -21.02 4.14 -20.39
CA THR A 340 -20.48 4.77 -19.19
C THR A 340 -20.22 3.74 -18.09
N ILE A 341 -21.13 2.80 -17.86
CA ILE A 341 -20.94 1.73 -16.86
C ILE A 341 -19.87 0.74 -17.34
N LYS A 342 -19.93 0.32 -18.60
CA LYS A 342 -19.05 -0.71 -19.15
C LYS A 342 -17.58 -0.27 -19.17
N PHE A 343 -17.32 0.96 -19.61
CA PHE A 343 -15.96 1.47 -19.83
C PHE A 343 -15.50 2.43 -18.73
N GLY A 344 -16.40 2.90 -17.87
CA GLY A 344 -16.09 3.86 -16.83
C GLY A 344 -15.81 5.25 -17.39
N LEU A 345 -15.28 6.12 -16.55
CA LEU A 345 -14.94 7.50 -16.91
C LEU A 345 -13.49 7.80 -16.52
N THR A 346 -12.62 7.87 -17.52
CA THR A 346 -11.20 8.18 -17.34
C THR A 346 -11.00 9.52 -16.61
N GLY A 347 -10.11 9.51 -15.62
CA GLY A 347 -9.82 10.68 -14.78
C GLY A 347 -10.85 10.93 -13.67
N THR A 348 -11.79 10.00 -13.46
CA THR A 348 -12.76 10.03 -12.35
C THR A 348 -12.65 8.76 -11.49
N ALA A 349 -13.48 8.65 -10.46
CA ALA A 349 -13.60 7.44 -9.65
C ALA A 349 -14.49 6.34 -10.21
N MET A 350 -15.20 6.57 -11.32
CA MET A 350 -16.08 5.57 -11.91
C MET A 350 -15.27 4.55 -12.73
N PRO A 351 -15.09 3.30 -12.27
CA PRO A 351 -14.34 2.29 -13.03
C PRO A 351 -15.15 1.75 -14.21
N GLY A 352 -14.47 1.07 -15.13
CA GLY A 352 -15.13 0.26 -16.15
C GLY A 352 -15.51 -1.10 -15.60
N TRP A 353 -16.81 -1.40 -15.57
CA TRP A 353 -17.33 -2.65 -14.99
C TRP A 353 -17.32 -3.84 -15.97
N GLY A 354 -17.04 -3.62 -17.25
CA GLY A 354 -17.02 -4.66 -18.29
C GLY A 354 -16.19 -5.91 -17.97
N PRO A 355 -15.03 -5.83 -17.28
CA PRO A 355 -14.26 -7.01 -16.88
C PRO A 355 -14.94 -7.89 -15.81
N LEU A 356 -15.83 -7.32 -14.98
CA LEU A 356 -16.45 -8.02 -13.84
C LEU A 356 -17.94 -8.34 -14.04
N MET A 357 -18.59 -7.73 -15.03
CA MET A 357 -20.03 -7.82 -15.24
C MET A 357 -20.36 -8.17 -16.70
N SER A 358 -21.39 -9.00 -16.90
CA SER A 358 -21.88 -9.28 -18.24
C SER A 358 -22.63 -8.08 -18.84
N ASP A 359 -22.75 -8.03 -20.16
CA ASP A 359 -23.54 -7.00 -20.84
C ASP A 359 -25.01 -7.02 -20.39
N GLU A 360 -25.55 -8.19 -20.06
CA GLU A 360 -26.90 -8.33 -19.52
C GLU A 360 -27.03 -7.69 -18.13
N GLN A 361 -26.07 -7.94 -17.24
CA GLN A 361 -26.01 -7.31 -15.92
C GLN A 361 -25.89 -5.79 -16.04
N ILE A 362 -25.01 -5.28 -16.91
CA ILE A 362 -24.86 -3.84 -17.13
C ILE A 362 -26.17 -3.24 -17.68
N ARG A 363 -26.84 -3.89 -18.64
CA ARG A 363 -28.12 -3.41 -19.16
C ARG A 363 -29.22 -3.41 -18.11
N SER A 364 -29.21 -4.37 -17.18
CA SER A 364 -30.18 -4.42 -16.09
C SER A 364 -30.11 -3.23 -15.13
N LEU A 365 -28.98 -2.51 -15.08
CA LEU A 365 -28.82 -1.30 -14.25
C LEU A 365 -29.45 -0.05 -14.87
N ILE A 366 -29.68 -0.03 -16.19
CA ILE A 366 -30.23 1.13 -16.89
C ILE A 366 -31.60 1.55 -16.33
N PRO A 367 -32.61 0.66 -16.22
CA PRO A 367 -33.90 1.03 -15.64
C PRO A 367 -33.78 1.47 -14.17
N VAL A 368 -32.85 0.91 -13.40
CA VAL A 368 -32.60 1.34 -12.01
C VAL A 368 -32.10 2.78 -11.96
N ILE A 369 -31.12 3.13 -12.79
CA ILE A 369 -30.58 4.50 -12.86
C ILE A 369 -31.67 5.49 -13.28
N LYS A 370 -32.53 5.12 -14.24
CA LYS A 370 -33.65 5.95 -14.68
C LYS A 370 -34.70 6.13 -13.58
N ARG A 371 -34.94 5.10 -12.75
CA ARG A 371 -35.95 5.16 -11.69
C ARG A 371 -35.64 6.19 -10.60
N PHE A 372 -34.37 6.50 -10.35
CA PHE A 372 -34.00 7.55 -9.39
C PHE A 372 -34.48 8.95 -9.81
N ASP A 373 -34.84 9.17 -11.07
CA ASP A 373 -35.33 10.45 -11.56
C ASP A 373 -36.67 10.84 -10.93
N ILE A 374 -36.63 11.82 -10.02
CA ILE A 374 -37.82 12.43 -9.41
C ILE A 374 -38.45 13.52 -10.29
N THR A 375 -37.76 13.94 -11.37
CA THR A 375 -38.26 14.97 -12.28
C THR A 375 -39.22 14.42 -13.33
N SER A 376 -39.39 13.09 -13.37
CA SER A 376 -40.27 12.40 -14.32
C SER A 376 -39.93 12.71 -15.78
N ALA A 377 -38.65 12.79 -16.12
CA ALA A 377 -38.18 13.05 -17.48
C ALA A 377 -38.19 11.79 -18.36
N TRP A 378 -37.91 10.62 -17.77
CA TRP A 378 -37.86 9.32 -18.47
C TRP A 378 -39.19 8.60 -18.76
N PRO A 379 -40.27 8.75 -17.97
CA PRO A 379 -41.56 8.09 -18.21
C PRO A 379 -42.20 8.49 -19.53
N PRO A 380 -42.99 7.62 -20.20
CA PRO A 380 -43.80 7.99 -21.37
C PRO A 380 -44.64 9.26 -21.15
N GLU A 381 -44.96 10.01 -22.22
CA GLU A 381 -45.80 11.23 -22.09
C GLU A 381 -47.19 10.94 -21.55
N GLU A 382 -47.68 9.72 -21.82
CA GLU A 382 -49.01 9.25 -21.44
C GLU A 382 -48.96 8.38 -20.17
N ALA A 383 -47.91 8.49 -19.35
CA ALA A 383 -47.81 7.73 -18.10
C ALA A 383 -48.93 8.14 -17.11
N ASP A 384 -49.67 7.15 -16.63
CA ASP A 384 -50.73 7.33 -15.64
C ASP A 384 -50.16 7.76 -14.27
N GLU A 385 -50.92 8.52 -13.47
CA GLU A 385 -50.48 8.99 -12.14
C GLU A 385 -50.19 7.84 -11.16
N ASP A 386 -50.85 6.69 -11.32
CA ASP A 386 -50.62 5.48 -10.49
C ASP A 386 -49.34 4.71 -10.86
N ALA A 387 -48.63 5.17 -11.90
CA ALA A 387 -47.32 4.66 -12.28
C ALA A 387 -46.18 5.26 -11.42
N PHE A 388 -46.47 6.22 -10.56
CA PHE A 388 -45.50 6.90 -9.70
C PHE A 388 -45.67 6.51 -8.23
N ASP A 389 -44.56 6.47 -7.49
CA ASP A 389 -44.60 6.32 -6.03
C ASP A 389 -44.78 7.68 -5.31
N ASP A 390 -44.89 7.64 -3.98
CA ASP A 390 -45.09 8.82 -3.13
C ASP A 390 -43.93 9.83 -3.22
N ASP A 391 -42.74 9.37 -3.62
CA ASP A 391 -41.54 10.19 -3.79
C ASP A 391 -41.38 10.73 -5.23
N GLY A 392 -42.30 10.36 -6.13
CA GLY A 392 -42.33 10.81 -7.53
C GLY A 392 -41.49 9.96 -8.49
N HIS A 393 -41.02 8.78 -8.06
CA HIS A 393 -40.29 7.86 -8.93
C HIS A 393 -41.22 7.04 -9.80
N TYR A 394 -40.79 6.82 -11.04
CA TYR A 394 -41.52 5.96 -11.98
C TYR A 394 -41.32 4.47 -11.68
N THR A 395 -42.42 3.76 -11.45
CA THR A 395 -42.41 2.37 -10.97
C THR A 395 -42.51 1.33 -12.09
N LYS A 396 -42.83 1.72 -13.33
CA LYS A 396 -42.85 0.80 -14.48
C LYS A 396 -41.49 0.73 -15.17
N ASP A 397 -41.38 -0.13 -16.18
CA ASP A 397 -40.13 -0.42 -16.89
C ASP A 397 -40.13 0.04 -18.36
N ASP A 398 -41.19 0.70 -18.82
CA ASP A 398 -41.41 1.17 -20.20
C ASP A 398 -40.91 2.60 -20.43
N PHE A 399 -39.73 2.92 -19.91
CA PHE A 399 -39.08 4.23 -20.08
C PHE A 399 -38.92 4.62 -21.56
N ARG A 400 -38.99 5.94 -21.84
CA ARG A 400 -38.67 6.50 -23.16
C ARG A 400 -37.26 6.10 -23.59
N LYS A 401 -37.12 5.85 -24.90
CA LYS A 401 -35.85 5.52 -25.55
C LYS A 401 -35.42 6.64 -26.47
N ILE A 402 -34.31 7.28 -26.13
CA ILE A 402 -33.71 8.33 -26.96
C ILE A 402 -32.85 7.68 -28.05
N THR A 403 -33.13 8.02 -29.30
CA THR A 403 -32.40 7.48 -30.47
C THR A 403 -31.50 8.50 -31.15
N ASP A 404 -31.75 9.79 -30.98
CA ASP A 404 -31.03 10.87 -31.65
C ASP A 404 -29.58 11.00 -31.16
N VAL A 405 -28.69 11.40 -32.08
CA VAL A 405 -27.24 11.42 -31.85
C VAL A 405 -26.65 12.75 -32.28
N GLU A 406 -25.76 13.30 -31.45
CA GLU A 406 -24.96 14.47 -31.78
C GLU A 406 -24.06 14.21 -33.00
N PRO A 407 -23.89 15.17 -33.91
CA PRO A 407 -22.92 15.05 -34.98
C PRO A 407 -21.50 14.79 -34.44
N LEU A 408 -20.77 13.85 -35.06
CA LEU A 408 -19.43 13.39 -34.66
C LEU A 408 -18.41 14.52 -34.43
N THR A 409 -18.59 15.67 -35.07
CA THR A 409 -17.71 16.85 -34.93
C THR A 409 -17.77 17.53 -33.56
N GLY A 410 -18.76 17.20 -32.70
CA GLY A 410 -18.91 17.75 -31.35
C GLY A 410 -18.70 16.76 -30.20
N GLN A 411 -18.45 15.49 -30.49
CA GLN A 411 -18.41 14.44 -29.48
C GLN A 411 -17.04 14.35 -28.77
N ILE A 412 -17.06 14.25 -27.44
CA ILE A 412 -15.90 13.78 -26.68
C ILE A 412 -15.92 12.24 -26.74
N PRO A 413 -14.91 11.57 -27.33
CA PRO A 413 -14.90 10.12 -27.39
C PRO A 413 -14.86 9.53 -25.98
N TYR A 414 -15.64 8.46 -25.76
CA TYR A 414 -15.49 7.62 -24.57
C TYR A 414 -14.04 7.13 -24.48
N SER A 415 -13.52 7.00 -23.26
CA SER A 415 -12.20 6.39 -23.08
C SER A 415 -12.22 4.97 -23.59
N ARG A 416 -11.31 4.65 -24.52
CA ARG A 416 -11.06 3.29 -24.97
C ARG A 416 -10.19 2.54 -23.99
#